data_AF-A0A957A780-F1
#
_entry.id   AF-A0A957A780-F1
#
_cell.length_a   1.000
_cell.length_b   1.000
_cell.length_c   1.000
_cell.angle_alpha   90.00
_cell.angle_beta   90.00
_cell.angle_gamma   90.00
#
_symmetry.space_group_name_H-M   'P 1'
#
loop_
_entity.id
_entity.type
_entity.pdbx_description
1 polymer ?
#
loop_
_entity_poly.entity_id
_entity_poly.type
_entity_poly.pdbx_seq_one_letter_code
_entity_poly.pdbx_strand_id
1 'polypeptide(L)'
;QYLGLRPNVIDTTQVGGSSYEFHAAHAVRAIEEGKANVAVLSYGSKAATQRIPIGTGGGRAGGSWSTNMEAPYGMTLIANYAMVANRHMAQYGTTSAQLAEVSVATRHHAMRNPQAVQALNDLGVVGVNDITVDDVLSSRMIADPLHLLEC
;
A
#
# COMPACT_ATOMS: atom_id res chain seq x y z
N GLN A 1 -8.14 23.51 10.56
CA GLN A 1 -8.07 24.42 11.72
C GLN A 1 -6.66 24.53 12.33
N TYR A 2 -5.82 23.50 12.32
CA TYR A 2 -4.47 23.56 12.94
C TYR A 2 -3.41 24.40 12.21
N LEU A 3 -3.50 24.57 10.88
CA LEU A 3 -2.49 25.28 10.07
C LEU A 3 -2.89 26.72 9.68
N GLY A 4 -4.02 27.22 10.19
CA GLY A 4 -4.52 28.57 9.84
C GLY A 4 -4.94 28.78 8.38
N LEU A 5 -4.86 27.75 7.52
CA LEU A 5 -5.22 27.81 6.11
C LEU A 5 -6.74 28.01 5.93
N ARG A 6 -7.10 28.86 4.95
CA ARG A 6 -8.48 29.13 4.51
C ARG A 6 -8.63 28.76 3.04
N PRO A 7 -8.78 27.47 2.71
CA PRO A 7 -8.87 27.02 1.33
C PRO A 7 -10.24 27.36 0.72
N ASN A 8 -10.24 27.73 -0.56
CA ASN A 8 -11.46 27.94 -1.35
C ASN A 8 -12.03 26.62 -1.91
N VAL A 9 -11.19 25.59 -2.02
CA VAL A 9 -11.55 24.25 -2.49
C VAL A 9 -11.01 23.25 -1.48
N ILE A 10 -11.87 22.34 -1.04
CA ILE A 10 -11.52 21.23 -0.15
C ILE A 10 -12.00 19.95 -0.82
N ASP A 11 -11.11 18.99 -0.97
CA ASP A 11 -11.42 17.64 -1.43
C ASP A 11 -10.88 16.63 -0.42
N THR A 12 -11.75 15.72 0.02
CA THR A 12 -11.46 14.66 0.98
C THR A 12 -11.84 13.28 0.45
N THR A 13 -11.98 13.14 -0.87
CA THR A 13 -12.36 11.89 -1.53
C THR A 13 -11.36 10.78 -1.21
N GLN A 14 -11.84 9.64 -0.74
CA GLN A 14 -11.01 8.49 -0.41
C GLN A 14 -11.19 7.39 -1.45
N VAL A 15 -10.14 7.13 -2.23
CA VAL A 15 -10.10 6.06 -3.25
C VAL A 15 -9.02 5.01 -2.96
N GLY A 16 -8.45 5.02 -1.75
CA GLY A 16 -7.41 4.09 -1.33
C GLY A 16 -6.02 4.52 -1.82
N GLY A 17 -5.22 3.57 -2.30
CA GLY A 17 -3.82 3.85 -2.70
C GLY A 17 -3.67 4.86 -3.84
N SER A 18 -4.68 4.99 -4.71
CA SER A 18 -4.68 5.89 -5.87
C SER A 18 -5.09 7.33 -5.53
N SER A 19 -5.32 7.66 -4.25
CA SER A 19 -5.79 8.99 -3.86
C SER A 19 -4.85 10.11 -4.30
N TYR A 20 -3.53 9.88 -4.35
CA TYR A 20 -2.59 10.90 -4.81
C TYR A 20 -2.78 11.27 -6.28
N GLU A 21 -2.95 10.28 -7.15
CA GLU A 21 -3.14 10.49 -8.59
C GLU A 21 -4.51 11.13 -8.85
N PHE A 22 -5.53 10.65 -8.15
CA PHE A 22 -6.89 11.17 -8.23
C PHE A 22 -6.95 12.65 -7.81
N HIS A 23 -6.35 13.00 -6.67
CA HIS A 23 -6.31 14.38 -6.22
C HIS A 23 -5.37 15.25 -7.05
N ALA A 24 -4.31 14.70 -7.66
CA ALA A 24 -3.47 15.45 -8.58
C ALA A 24 -4.29 15.87 -9.82
N ALA A 25 -5.10 14.97 -10.37
CA ALA A 25 -6.01 15.29 -11.47
C ALA A 25 -7.05 16.36 -11.06
N HIS A 26 -7.60 16.28 -9.85
CA HIS A 26 -8.52 17.29 -9.34
C HIS A 26 -7.86 18.65 -9.12
N ALA A 27 -6.63 18.66 -8.60
CA ALA A 27 -5.85 19.87 -8.41
C ALA A 27 -5.58 20.58 -9.74
N VAL A 28 -5.19 19.84 -10.78
CA VAL A 28 -5.00 20.39 -12.13
C VAL A 28 -6.28 21.05 -12.63
N ARG A 29 -7.42 20.34 -12.57
CA ARG A 29 -8.72 20.90 -12.99
C ARG A 29 -9.13 22.14 -12.20
N ALA A 30 -8.92 22.13 -10.89
CA ALA A 30 -9.26 23.27 -10.04
C ALA A 30 -8.41 24.51 -10.36
N ILE A 31 -7.15 24.32 -10.79
CA ILE A 31 -6.29 25.41 -11.22
C ILE A 31 -6.70 25.92 -12.60
N GLU A 32 -6.95 25.02 -13.56
CA GLU A 32 -7.40 25.36 -14.91
C GLU A 32 -8.74 26.13 -14.92
N GLU A 33 -9.67 25.76 -14.03
CA GLU A 33 -10.95 26.43 -13.86
C GLU A 33 -10.87 27.72 -13.03
N GLY A 34 -9.68 28.12 -12.57
CA GLY A 34 -9.47 29.32 -11.77
C GLY A 34 -10.04 29.24 -10.34
N LYS A 35 -10.39 28.04 -9.87
CA LYS A 35 -10.93 27.81 -8.51
C LYS A 35 -9.83 27.81 -7.44
N ALA A 36 -8.60 27.48 -7.83
CA ALA A 36 -7.43 27.50 -6.95
C ALA A 36 -6.18 28.02 -7.69
N ASN A 37 -5.29 28.71 -6.99
CA ASN A 37 -3.98 29.11 -7.54
C ASN A 37 -2.86 28.18 -7.06
N VAL A 38 -3.04 27.56 -5.90
CA VAL A 38 -2.10 26.65 -5.26
C VAL A 38 -2.91 25.52 -4.64
N ALA A 39 -2.54 24.28 -4.94
CA ALA A 39 -3.12 23.08 -4.35
C ALA A 39 -2.10 22.40 -3.44
N VAL A 40 -2.56 21.95 -2.26
CA VAL A 40 -1.75 21.18 -1.31
C VAL A 40 -2.39 19.80 -1.17
N LEU A 41 -1.66 18.76 -1.55
CA LEU A 41 -2.06 17.38 -1.39
C LEU A 41 -1.32 16.80 -0.18
N SER A 42 -2.06 16.42 0.85
CA SER A 42 -1.48 15.91 2.08
C SER A 42 -2.13 14.60 2.50
N TYR A 43 -1.32 13.64 2.93
CA TYR A 43 -1.76 12.39 3.51
C TYR A 43 -1.11 12.23 4.89
N GLY A 44 -1.88 11.70 5.82
CA GLY A 44 -1.39 11.34 7.14
C GLY A 44 -2.00 10.03 7.57
N SER A 45 -1.16 9.11 8.05
CA SER A 45 -1.60 7.84 8.62
C SER A 45 -1.27 7.78 10.10
N LYS A 46 -2.19 7.22 10.89
CA LYS A 46 -1.97 6.88 12.30
C LYS A 46 -1.96 5.37 12.54
N ALA A 47 -1.87 4.58 11.46
CA ALA A 47 -2.06 3.13 11.53
C ALA A 47 -1.07 2.44 12.49
N ALA A 48 0.21 2.86 12.49
CA ALA A 48 1.23 2.34 13.39
C ALA A 48 0.87 2.58 14.87
N THR A 49 0.58 3.84 15.23
CA THR A 49 0.21 4.22 16.61
C THR A 49 -1.11 3.59 17.05
N GLN A 50 -2.08 3.49 16.14
CA GLN A 50 -3.38 2.86 16.40
C GLN A 50 -3.33 1.32 16.34
N ARG A 51 -2.16 0.73 16.10
CA ARG A 51 -1.94 -0.72 15.95
C ARG A 51 -2.94 -1.36 15.00
N ILE A 52 -3.22 -0.68 13.89
CA ILE A 52 -4.10 -1.20 12.84
C ILE A 52 -3.27 -2.19 12.02
N PRO A 53 -3.66 -3.49 11.98
CA PRO A 53 -2.97 -4.47 11.16
C PRO A 53 -3.33 -4.25 9.69
N ILE A 54 -2.61 -3.35 9.01
CA ILE A 54 -2.76 -3.13 7.58
C ILE A 54 -2.46 -4.44 6.85
N GLY A 55 -3.24 -4.78 5.84
CA GLY A 55 -3.01 -5.99 5.04
C GLY A 55 -3.66 -7.24 5.62
N THR A 56 -3.40 -7.53 6.91
CA THR A 56 -3.78 -8.80 7.59
C THR A 56 -4.99 -8.68 8.52
N GLY A 57 -5.41 -7.48 8.88
CA GLY A 57 -6.38 -7.22 9.95
C GLY A 57 -7.84 -7.58 9.70
N GLY A 58 -8.15 -8.18 8.55
CA GLY A 58 -9.52 -8.41 8.08
C GLY A 58 -10.25 -7.10 7.72
N GLY A 59 -11.28 -7.21 6.88
CA GLY A 59 -12.05 -6.07 6.39
C GLY A 59 -12.69 -5.26 7.53
N ARG A 60 -12.09 -4.13 7.90
CA ARG A 60 -12.72 -3.09 8.74
C ARG A 60 -13.57 -2.12 7.91
N ALA A 61 -14.15 -2.61 6.82
CA ALA A 61 -15.07 -1.82 6.02
C ALA A 61 -16.44 -1.87 6.70
N GLY A 62 -17.01 -0.70 6.99
CA GLY A 62 -18.42 -0.59 7.37
C GLY A 62 -19.29 -1.35 6.35
N GLY A 63 -20.36 -1.98 6.84
CA GLY A 63 -21.14 -2.96 6.10
C GLY A 63 -21.59 -2.48 4.73
N SER A 64 -20.81 -2.83 3.70
CA SER A 64 -21.19 -2.71 2.31
C SER A 64 -21.62 -4.08 1.79
N TRP A 65 -22.45 -4.11 0.75
CA TRP A 65 -22.91 -5.38 0.17
C TRP A 65 -21.75 -6.26 -0.29
N SER A 66 -20.73 -5.69 -0.92
CA SER A 66 -19.54 -6.44 -1.34
C SER A 66 -18.74 -6.96 -0.15
N THR A 67 -18.61 -6.18 0.93
CA THR A 67 -17.93 -6.63 2.16
C THR A 67 -18.63 -7.84 2.79
N ASN A 68 -19.97 -7.92 2.72
CA ASN A 68 -20.71 -9.10 3.21
C ASN A 68 -20.42 -10.39 2.43
N MET A 69 -19.93 -10.28 1.18
CA MET A 69 -19.60 -11.45 0.36
C MET A 69 -18.20 -11.99 0.63
N GLU A 70 -17.30 -11.20 1.22
CA GLU A 70 -15.89 -11.56 1.37
C GLU A 70 -15.47 -11.65 2.84
N ALA A 71 -15.96 -10.74 3.68
CA ALA A 71 -15.57 -10.66 5.09
C ALA A 71 -15.91 -11.92 5.90
N PRO A 72 -17.08 -12.58 5.74
CA PRO A 72 -17.37 -13.82 6.46
C PRO A 72 -16.40 -14.96 6.15
N TYR A 73 -15.75 -14.92 5.00
CA TYR A 73 -14.78 -15.94 4.56
C TYR A 73 -13.34 -15.59 4.97
N GLY A 74 -13.14 -14.55 5.79
CA GLY A 74 -11.82 -14.18 6.29
C GLY A 74 -10.92 -13.52 5.24
N MET A 75 -11.51 -12.95 4.18
CA MET A 75 -10.74 -12.30 3.11
C MET A 75 -9.99 -11.08 3.67
N THR A 76 -8.67 -11.18 3.69
CA THR A 76 -7.76 -10.06 4.01
C THR A 76 -7.29 -9.40 2.72
N LEU A 77 -6.71 -8.19 2.82
CA LEU A 77 -6.17 -7.51 1.65
C LEU A 77 -5.04 -8.32 1.01
N ILE A 78 -4.16 -8.92 1.83
CA ILE A 78 -3.06 -9.75 1.32
C ILE A 78 -3.62 -11.04 0.69
N ALA A 79 -4.65 -11.65 1.28
CA ALA A 79 -5.31 -12.81 0.67
C ALA A 79 -5.96 -12.47 -0.69
N ASN A 80 -6.50 -11.25 -0.86
CA ASN A 80 -7.02 -10.81 -2.15
C ASN A 80 -5.92 -10.75 -3.21
N TYR A 81 -4.78 -10.11 -2.91
CA TYR A 81 -3.63 -10.10 -3.81
C TYR A 81 -3.07 -11.50 -4.07
N ALA A 82 -3.09 -12.38 -3.07
CA ALA A 82 -2.65 -13.75 -3.20
C ALA A 82 -3.53 -14.56 -4.19
N MET A 83 -4.86 -14.32 -4.20
CA MET A 83 -5.74 -14.90 -5.23
C MET A 83 -5.41 -14.38 -6.64
N VAL A 84 -5.09 -13.09 -6.77
CA VAL A 84 -4.66 -12.52 -8.06
C VAL A 84 -3.35 -13.14 -8.52
N ALA A 85 -2.38 -13.29 -7.61
CA ALA A 85 -1.11 -13.96 -7.89
C ALA A 85 -1.36 -15.41 -8.34
N ASN A 86 -2.14 -16.19 -7.58
CA ASN A 86 -2.50 -17.56 -7.93
C ASN A 86 -3.18 -17.67 -9.30
N ARG A 87 -4.10 -16.74 -9.63
CA ARG A 87 -4.73 -16.70 -10.95
C ARG A 87 -3.69 -16.42 -12.05
N HIS A 88 -2.77 -15.49 -11.82
CA HIS A 88 -1.71 -15.16 -12.76
C HIS A 88 -0.76 -16.34 -12.98
N MET A 89 -0.35 -17.01 -11.90
CA MET A 89 0.48 -18.23 -11.95
C MET A 89 -0.23 -19.34 -12.73
N ALA A 90 -1.52 -19.57 -12.47
CA ALA A 90 -2.31 -20.59 -13.18
C ALA A 90 -2.49 -20.27 -14.68
N GLN A 91 -2.61 -18.99 -15.04
CA GLN A 91 -2.86 -18.58 -16.42
C GLN A 91 -1.58 -18.47 -17.26
N TYR A 92 -0.48 -18.02 -16.66
CA TYR A 92 0.75 -17.66 -17.38
C TYR A 92 1.98 -18.47 -16.96
N GLY A 93 1.85 -19.36 -15.97
CA GLY A 93 2.96 -20.17 -15.47
C GLY A 93 3.99 -19.37 -14.66
N THR A 94 3.64 -18.18 -14.17
CA THR A 94 4.53 -17.38 -13.32
C THR A 94 4.91 -18.17 -12.07
N THR A 95 6.17 -18.04 -11.65
CA THR A 95 6.69 -18.72 -10.46
C THR A 95 6.79 -17.77 -9.28
N SER A 96 6.77 -18.29 -8.04
CA SER A 96 6.99 -17.48 -6.85
C SER A 96 8.36 -16.79 -6.86
N ALA A 97 9.38 -17.39 -7.48
CA ALA A 97 10.68 -16.75 -7.66
C ALA A 97 10.58 -15.48 -8.52
N GLN A 98 9.79 -15.51 -9.60
CA GLN A 98 9.56 -14.33 -10.44
C GLN A 98 8.79 -13.22 -9.72
N LEU A 99 7.85 -13.58 -8.83
CA LEU A 99 7.16 -12.61 -7.99
C LEU A 99 8.12 -11.99 -6.95
N ALA A 100 8.96 -12.81 -6.34
CA ALA A 100 9.97 -12.37 -5.37
C ALA A 100 11.01 -11.39 -5.96
N GLU A 101 11.30 -11.47 -7.26
CA GLU A 101 12.17 -10.49 -7.94
C GLU A 101 11.67 -9.04 -7.81
N VAL A 102 10.35 -8.84 -7.71
CA VAL A 102 9.75 -7.50 -7.50
C VAL A 102 10.16 -6.94 -6.13
N SER A 103 10.09 -7.77 -5.08
CA SER A 103 10.54 -7.39 -3.74
C SER A 103 12.04 -7.10 -3.69
N VAL A 104 12.85 -7.92 -4.36
CA VAL A 104 14.31 -7.71 -4.44
C VAL A 104 14.63 -6.38 -5.13
N ALA A 105 14.00 -6.12 -6.28
CA ALA A 105 14.21 -4.88 -7.02
C ALA A 105 13.79 -3.66 -6.19
N THR A 106 12.58 -3.68 -5.61
CA THR A 106 12.08 -2.58 -4.78
C THR A 106 12.96 -2.34 -3.55
N ARG A 107 13.43 -3.40 -2.88
CA ARG A 107 14.37 -3.29 -1.77
C ARG A 107 15.70 -2.66 -2.21
N HIS A 108 16.26 -3.10 -3.33
CA HIS A 108 17.48 -2.51 -3.87
C HIS A 108 17.33 -1.01 -4.14
N HIS A 109 16.16 -0.57 -4.63
CA HIS A 109 15.86 0.87 -4.77
C HIS A 109 15.74 1.58 -3.42
N ALA A 110 15.10 0.96 -2.43
CA ALA A 110 14.95 1.53 -1.10
C ALA A 110 16.30 1.73 -0.40
N MET A 111 17.25 0.80 -0.54
CA MET A 111 18.57 0.88 0.13
C MET A 111 19.42 2.05 -0.38
N ARG A 112 19.13 2.57 -1.58
CA ARG A 112 19.77 3.75 -2.15
C ARG A 112 19.10 5.07 -1.75
N ASN A 113 18.01 5.03 -1.00
CA ASN A 113 17.31 6.21 -0.50
C ASN A 113 17.51 6.32 1.03
N PRO A 114 18.32 7.29 1.52
CA PRO A 114 18.56 7.47 2.95
C PRO A 114 17.27 7.67 3.77
N GLN A 115 16.25 8.30 3.19
CA GLN A 115 14.96 8.50 3.88
C GLN A 115 14.19 7.19 4.02
N ALA A 116 14.28 6.30 3.04
CA ALA A 116 13.65 4.98 3.13
C ALA A 116 14.35 4.09 4.15
N VAL A 117 15.69 4.09 4.16
CA VAL A 117 16.50 3.37 5.16
C VAL A 117 16.19 3.86 6.57
N GLN A 118 16.18 5.18 6.78
CA GLN A 118 15.79 5.78 8.07
C GLN A 118 14.39 5.35 8.49
N ALA A 119 13.40 5.43 7.58
CA ALA A 119 12.03 5.04 7.88
C ALA A 119 11.90 3.55 8.25
N LEU A 120 12.64 2.65 7.58
CA LEU A 120 12.66 1.23 7.92
C LEU A 120 13.23 0.98 9.33
N ASN A 121 14.30 1.69 9.69
CA ASN A 121 14.88 1.63 11.02
C ASN A 121 13.91 2.17 12.09
N ASP A 122 13.26 3.30 11.83
CA ASP A 122 12.30 3.93 12.74
C ASP A 122 11.05 3.03 12.95
N LEU A 123 10.68 2.24 11.93
CA LEU A 123 9.62 1.24 12.00
C LEU A 123 10.06 -0.07 12.69
N GLY A 124 11.33 -0.18 13.09
CA GLY A 124 11.87 -1.37 13.77
C GLY A 124 12.02 -2.59 12.86
N VAL A 125 12.14 -2.39 11.54
CA VAL A 125 12.39 -3.48 10.61
C VAL A 125 13.77 -4.07 10.90
N VAL A 126 13.84 -5.36 11.19
CA VAL A 126 15.09 -6.06 11.46
C VAL A 126 15.77 -6.42 10.14
N GLY A 127 17.08 -6.18 10.04
CA GLY A 127 17.86 -6.54 8.86
C GLY A 127 17.64 -5.61 7.67
N VAL A 128 17.74 -4.30 7.87
CA VAL A 128 17.65 -3.29 6.80
C VAL A 128 18.90 -3.37 5.92
N ASN A 129 18.87 -4.28 4.95
CA ASN A 129 19.87 -4.48 3.91
C ASN A 129 19.18 -4.90 2.60
N ASP A 130 19.97 -5.04 1.54
CA ASP A 130 19.54 -5.76 0.35
C ASP A 130 19.10 -7.18 0.70
N ILE A 131 18.15 -7.70 -0.08
CA ILE A 131 17.57 -9.05 0.06
C ILE A 131 17.71 -9.81 -1.24
N THR A 132 17.72 -11.13 -1.16
CA THR A 132 17.73 -12.03 -2.32
C THR A 132 16.36 -12.70 -2.51
N VAL A 133 16.16 -13.36 -3.65
CA VAL A 133 14.96 -14.17 -3.90
C VAL A 133 14.82 -15.27 -2.84
N ASP A 134 15.93 -15.89 -2.44
CA ASP A 134 15.93 -16.94 -1.41
C ASP A 134 15.52 -16.40 -0.04
N ASP A 135 15.94 -15.18 0.32
CA ASP A 135 15.48 -14.52 1.54
C ASP A 135 13.96 -14.31 1.53
N VAL A 136 13.40 -13.90 0.39
CA VAL A 136 11.96 -13.71 0.22
C VAL A 136 11.20 -15.03 0.36
N LEU A 137 11.61 -16.06 -0.38
CA LEU A 137 10.95 -17.37 -0.39
C LEU A 137 11.12 -18.15 0.93
N SER A 138 12.20 -17.90 1.67
CA SER A 138 12.40 -18.49 3.00
C SER A 138 11.71 -17.70 4.13
N SER A 139 11.21 -16.49 3.83
CA SER A 139 10.47 -15.70 4.81
C SER A 139 9.11 -16.32 5.13
N ARG A 140 8.52 -15.94 6.26
CA ARG A 140 7.24 -16.52 6.70
C ARG A 140 6.15 -16.29 5.66
N MET A 141 5.45 -17.34 5.25
CA MET A 141 4.27 -17.22 4.40
C MET A 141 3.13 -16.47 5.12
N ILE A 142 2.50 -15.53 4.42
CA ILE A 142 1.38 -14.74 4.95
C ILE A 142 0.05 -15.21 4.36
N ALA A 143 -0.01 -15.33 3.04
CA ALA A 143 -1.14 -15.92 2.32
C ALA A 143 -0.62 -16.52 1.02
N ASP A 144 -0.75 -17.84 0.85
CA ASP A 144 -0.24 -18.56 -0.32
C ASP A 144 -0.69 -17.88 -1.64
N PRO A 145 0.25 -17.47 -2.52
CA PRO A 145 1.68 -17.83 -2.56
C PRO A 145 2.65 -16.77 -1.98
N LEU A 146 2.13 -15.73 -1.33
CA LEU A 146 2.87 -14.54 -0.88
C LEU A 146 3.50 -14.71 0.51
N HIS A 147 4.77 -14.29 0.61
CA HIS A 147 5.59 -14.33 1.81
C HIS A 147 5.73 -12.94 2.45
N LEU A 148 6.27 -12.91 3.67
CA LEU A 148 6.39 -11.70 4.49
C LEU A 148 7.15 -10.57 3.77
N LEU A 149 8.22 -10.90 3.05
CA LEU A 149 9.02 -9.89 2.34
C LEU A 149 8.39 -9.44 1.01
N GLU A 150 7.22 -9.98 0.64
CA GLU A 150 6.37 -9.52 -0.47
C GLU A 150 5.23 -8.60 -0.01
N CYS A 151 5.14 -8.33 1.30
CA CYS A 151 4.05 -7.60 1.94
C CYS A 151 4.48 -6.28 2.58
#